data_AF-A0A5N5SYX1-F1
#
_entry.id   AF-A0A5N5SYX1-F1
#
_cell.length_a   1.000
_cell.length_b   1.000
_cell.length_c   1.000
_cell.angle_alpha   90.00
_cell.angle_beta   90.00
_cell.angle_gamma   90.00
#
_symmetry.space_group_name_H-M   'P 1'
#
loop_
_entity.id
_entity.type
_entity.pdbx_description
1 polymer ?
#
loop_
_entity_poly.entity_id
_entity_poly.type
_entity_poly.pdbx_seq_one_letter_code
_entity_poly.pdbx_strand_id
1 'polypeptide(L)'
;MFKFFNLILQDTQMERIIDMRSDTVTLPTKEMKQTMLTAPLGDDVFGEDPTVNVIFIFFHCKKKVASLLGKEDALFVPSGTMANLICVLGHCWSRGSEVILGDQTHIFLFEQGGIAQLGGVHPRPLPNLPDGTFSIELMENVFRDNNIHFPVTSLVCIENTHNLIGGKALPLQWVDEVGRKCKELGVPLHVDGARLFNASVLLNVPPERLVRDASSVNICVSKGLGAPVGSVIAASHEFIERAKRLRKVLGGGMRQSGVLASMGIYAIDHATETIVNDHKNMALIANEAIEETEETEATEETEETEETEATEETEETEETEATEETEETEETEETKEIEKTEETEETKETEETDETKEIEET
;
A
#
# COMPACT_ATOMS: atom_id res chain seq x y z
N MET A 1 -3.44 -41.37 -10.20
CA MET A 1 -3.56 -40.06 -9.55
C MET A 1 -2.46 -39.85 -8.51
N PHE A 2 -2.53 -40.38 -7.28
CA PHE A 2 -1.53 -40.14 -6.22
C PHE A 2 -0.03 -40.27 -6.63
N LYS A 3 0.34 -41.32 -7.38
CA LYS A 3 1.74 -41.48 -7.87
C LYS A 3 2.23 -40.37 -8.82
N PHE A 4 1.34 -39.60 -9.44
CA PHE A 4 1.70 -38.49 -10.34
C PHE A 4 2.07 -37.22 -9.57
N PHE A 5 1.47 -37.00 -8.39
CA PHE A 5 1.76 -35.82 -7.56
C PHE A 5 3.16 -35.88 -6.93
N ASN A 6 3.57 -37.06 -6.45
CA ASN A 6 4.92 -37.26 -5.92
C ASN A 6 6.01 -37.03 -6.98
N LEU A 7 5.74 -37.30 -8.26
CA LEU A 7 6.73 -37.11 -9.33
C LEU A 7 7.09 -35.64 -9.57
N ILE A 8 6.24 -34.70 -9.14
CA ILE A 8 6.48 -33.25 -9.22
C ILE A 8 7.27 -32.73 -8.00
N LEU A 9 7.34 -33.51 -6.91
CA LEU A 9 7.84 -33.06 -5.61
C LEU A 9 9.07 -33.84 -5.09
N GLN A 10 9.63 -34.78 -5.86
CA GLN A 10 10.69 -35.68 -5.38
C GLN A 10 12.02 -35.64 -6.12
N ASP A 11 12.15 -34.91 -7.24
CA ASP A 11 13.40 -34.88 -8.01
C ASP A 11 13.70 -33.53 -8.69
N THR A 12 13.66 -32.46 -7.90
CA THR A 12 14.49 -31.28 -8.17
C THR A 12 15.51 -31.14 -7.06
N GLN A 13 16.79 -31.01 -7.43
CA GLN A 13 17.67 -30.18 -6.60
C GLN A 13 17.10 -28.77 -6.71
N MET A 14 16.53 -28.26 -5.61
CA MET A 14 16.12 -26.86 -5.53
C MET A 14 17.37 -26.01 -5.74
N GLU A 15 17.48 -25.41 -6.93
CA GLU A 15 18.47 -24.37 -7.20
C GLU A 15 18.33 -23.28 -6.13
N ARG A 16 19.46 -22.74 -5.66
CA ARG A 16 19.47 -21.72 -4.61
C ARG A 16 19.11 -20.36 -5.19
N ILE A 17 17.86 -20.22 -5.62
CA ILE A 17 17.29 -18.98 -6.15
C ILE A 17 17.39 -17.90 -5.07
N ILE A 18 18.06 -16.80 -5.41
CA ILE A 18 18.11 -15.57 -4.61
C ILE A 18 17.03 -14.65 -5.18
N ASP A 19 15.88 -14.57 -4.50
CA ASP A 19 14.72 -13.81 -4.97
C ASP A 19 14.63 -12.45 -4.24
N MET A 20 15.19 -11.42 -4.87
CA MET A 20 15.19 -10.04 -4.33
C MET A 20 14.04 -9.18 -4.86
N ARG A 21 13.04 -9.78 -5.54
CA ARG A 21 11.95 -9.02 -6.20
C ARG A 21 11.03 -8.30 -5.21
N SER A 22 10.77 -8.90 -4.05
CA SER A 22 9.90 -8.36 -3.01
C SER A 22 9.96 -9.20 -1.75
N ASP A 23 9.84 -8.58 -0.58
CA ASP A 23 9.61 -9.26 0.70
C ASP A 23 8.26 -10.02 0.78
N THR A 24 7.42 -9.97 -0.26
CA THR A 24 6.21 -10.82 -0.37
C THR A 24 6.51 -12.26 -0.80
N VAL A 25 7.72 -12.59 -1.27
CA VAL A 25 8.09 -13.95 -1.72
C VAL A 25 8.48 -14.91 -0.58
N THR A 26 8.46 -14.42 0.67
CA THR A 26 8.82 -15.18 1.87
C THR A 26 7.99 -16.45 2.03
N LEU A 27 8.65 -17.57 2.33
CA LEU A 27 7.98 -18.85 2.61
C LEU A 27 8.01 -19.17 4.12
N PRO A 28 6.91 -19.68 4.71
CA PRO A 28 6.85 -19.96 6.14
C PRO A 28 7.93 -20.92 6.63
N THR A 29 8.54 -20.62 7.77
CA THR A 29 9.56 -21.49 8.39
C THR A 29 8.96 -22.81 8.89
N LYS A 30 9.80 -23.76 9.34
CA LYS A 30 9.30 -25.05 9.89
C LYS A 30 8.54 -24.83 11.19
N GLU A 31 9.03 -23.90 12.00
CA GLU A 31 8.53 -23.49 13.30
C GLU A 31 7.17 -22.78 13.14
N MET A 32 7.09 -21.85 12.18
CA MET A 32 5.84 -21.21 11.79
C MET A 32 4.81 -22.23 11.30
N LYS A 33 5.20 -23.15 10.39
CA LYS A 33 4.35 -24.26 9.93
C LYS A 33 3.91 -25.19 11.07
N GLN A 34 4.72 -25.36 12.12
CA GLN A 34 4.36 -26.17 13.28
C GLN A 34 3.24 -25.53 14.12
N THR A 35 3.11 -24.20 14.13
CA THR A 35 1.97 -23.53 14.81
C THR A 35 0.63 -23.85 14.13
N MET A 36 0.63 -23.89 12.80
CA MET A 36 -0.57 -24.21 11.99
C MET A 36 -1.11 -25.62 12.28
N LEU A 37 -0.23 -26.57 12.59
CA LEU A 37 -0.60 -27.96 12.91
C LEU A 37 -1.22 -28.14 14.30
N THR A 38 -1.05 -27.17 15.21
CA THR A 38 -1.53 -27.24 16.60
C THR A 38 -2.49 -26.10 16.97
N ALA A 39 -2.77 -25.19 16.04
CA ALA A 39 -3.74 -24.12 16.19
C ALA A 39 -5.15 -24.67 16.50
N PRO A 40 -5.78 -24.32 17.63
CA PRO A 40 -7.19 -24.62 17.85
C PRO A 40 -8.05 -23.76 16.92
N LEU A 41 -9.04 -24.37 16.26
CA LEU A 41 -9.83 -23.76 15.18
C LEU A 41 -11.32 -23.68 15.53
N GLY A 42 -12.06 -22.81 14.84
CA GLY A 42 -13.51 -22.63 14.95
C GLY A 42 -14.07 -21.91 13.74
N ASP A 43 -15.19 -21.19 13.85
CA ASP A 43 -15.72 -20.37 12.75
C ASP A 43 -15.59 -18.86 13.06
N ASP A 44 -14.68 -18.19 12.35
CA ASP A 44 -14.43 -16.74 12.41
C ASP A 44 -15.68 -15.89 12.09
N VAL A 45 -16.66 -16.42 11.32
CA VAL A 45 -17.94 -15.70 11.09
C VAL A 45 -18.85 -15.73 12.32
N PHE A 46 -18.75 -16.75 13.18
CA PHE A 46 -19.46 -16.80 14.46
C PHE A 46 -18.61 -16.24 15.63
N GLY A 47 -17.36 -15.84 15.38
CA GLY A 47 -16.41 -15.45 16.43
C GLY A 47 -15.98 -16.64 17.29
N GLU A 48 -15.97 -17.85 16.73
CA GLU A 48 -15.70 -19.10 17.46
C GLU A 48 -14.28 -19.64 17.25
N ASP A 49 -13.52 -19.14 16.27
CA ASP A 49 -12.12 -19.58 16.07
C ASP A 49 -11.20 -18.99 17.16
N PRO A 50 -10.66 -19.80 18.09
CA PRO A 50 -9.92 -19.28 19.23
C PRO A 50 -8.52 -18.78 18.84
N THR A 51 -7.95 -19.23 17.72
CA THR A 51 -6.65 -18.74 17.24
C THR A 51 -6.81 -17.42 16.49
N VAL A 52 -7.89 -17.25 15.73
CA VAL A 52 -8.27 -15.93 15.19
C VAL A 52 -8.56 -14.99 16.35
N ASN A 53 -9.47 -15.36 17.26
CA ASN A 53 -9.80 -14.57 18.44
C ASN A 53 -8.58 -14.25 19.32
N VAL A 54 -7.52 -15.07 19.32
CA VAL A 54 -6.28 -14.74 20.02
C VAL A 54 -5.69 -13.42 19.53
N ILE A 55 -5.86 -12.99 18.27
CA ILE A 55 -5.42 -11.68 17.76
C ILE A 55 -6.21 -10.51 18.41
N PHE A 56 -7.48 -10.74 18.75
CA PHE A 56 -8.44 -9.74 19.24
C PHE A 56 -8.46 -9.68 20.77
N ILE A 57 -8.49 -10.86 21.43
CA ILE A 57 -8.82 -10.99 22.84
C ILE A 57 -7.57 -10.78 23.72
N PHE A 58 -7.61 -9.66 24.42
CA PHE A 58 -6.71 -9.24 25.47
C PHE A 58 -7.15 -9.87 26.81
N PHE A 59 -6.64 -11.07 27.17
CA PHE A 59 -6.78 -11.57 28.54
C PHE A 59 -5.51 -12.17 29.15
N HIS A 60 -5.03 -11.48 30.18
CA HIS A 60 -4.20 -11.93 31.29
C HIS A 60 -2.73 -12.37 31.11
N CYS A 61 -2.22 -12.75 29.92
CA CYS A 61 -0.76 -12.94 29.79
C CYS A 61 -0.19 -12.76 28.38
N LYS A 62 0.89 -11.95 28.31
CA LYS A 62 1.72 -11.61 27.13
C LYS A 62 1.02 -10.79 26.03
N LYS A 63 1.79 -9.88 25.43
CA LYS A 63 1.32 -8.85 24.48
C LYS A 63 0.90 -9.47 23.14
N LYS A 64 0.00 -8.80 22.42
CA LYS A 64 -0.44 -9.14 21.06
C LYS A 64 -0.81 -7.87 20.29
N VAL A 65 -1.17 -8.00 19.01
CA VAL A 65 -1.26 -6.90 18.01
C VAL A 65 -1.89 -5.60 18.52
N ALA A 66 -3.13 -5.61 19.01
CA ALA A 66 -3.78 -4.39 19.52
C ALA A 66 -2.97 -3.73 20.66
N SER A 67 -2.50 -4.53 21.63
CA SER A 67 -1.63 -4.10 22.73
C SER A 67 -0.22 -3.65 22.30
N LEU A 68 0.26 -4.10 21.14
CA LEU A 68 1.58 -3.78 20.59
C LEU A 68 1.55 -2.51 19.71
N LEU A 69 0.35 -2.11 19.27
CA LEU A 69 0.06 -0.92 18.49
C LEU A 69 -0.66 0.19 19.30
N GLY A 70 -0.93 -0.05 20.59
CA GLY A 70 -1.63 0.91 21.45
C GLY A 70 -3.10 1.15 21.04
N LYS A 71 -3.80 0.08 20.64
CA LYS A 71 -5.20 0.08 20.17
C LYS A 71 -6.07 -0.86 21.01
N GLU A 72 -7.39 -0.70 20.91
CA GLU A 72 -8.37 -1.42 21.76
C GLU A 72 -8.65 -2.83 21.25
N ASP A 73 -8.83 -2.99 19.94
CA ASP A 73 -9.23 -4.22 19.26
C ASP A 73 -8.51 -4.34 17.90
N ALA A 74 -8.57 -5.51 17.29
CA ALA A 74 -7.91 -5.83 16.01
C ALA A 74 -8.83 -6.62 15.06
N LEU A 75 -8.43 -6.79 13.80
CA LEU A 75 -9.17 -7.60 12.81
C LEU A 75 -8.23 -8.25 11.81
N PHE A 76 -8.20 -9.58 11.78
CA PHE A 76 -7.48 -10.35 10.76
C PHE A 76 -8.23 -10.34 9.42
N VAL A 77 -7.50 -10.03 8.34
CA VAL A 77 -8.01 -9.98 6.96
C VAL A 77 -7.04 -10.67 5.98
N PRO A 78 -7.48 -11.11 4.80
CA PRO A 78 -6.63 -11.87 3.87
C PRO A 78 -5.42 -11.10 3.31
N SER A 79 -5.49 -9.77 3.15
CA SER A 79 -4.45 -8.97 2.49
C SER A 79 -4.44 -7.50 2.95
N GLY A 80 -3.31 -6.82 2.74
CA GLY A 80 -3.13 -5.40 3.05
C GLY A 80 -4.10 -4.51 2.28
N THR A 81 -4.32 -4.78 0.98
CA THR A 81 -5.32 -4.10 0.17
C THR A 81 -6.73 -4.20 0.77
N MET A 82 -7.12 -5.36 1.32
CA MET A 82 -8.41 -5.45 2.01
C MET A 82 -8.39 -4.70 3.35
N ALA A 83 -7.26 -4.68 4.07
CA ALA A 83 -7.12 -3.94 5.32
C ALA A 83 -7.27 -2.43 5.12
N ASN A 84 -6.54 -1.87 4.15
CA ASN A 84 -6.57 -0.47 3.77
C ASN A 84 -7.95 -0.06 3.23
N LEU A 85 -8.52 -0.85 2.31
CA LEU A 85 -9.88 -0.63 1.79
C LEU A 85 -10.92 -0.62 2.92
N ILE A 86 -10.86 -1.55 3.87
CA ILE A 86 -11.75 -1.56 5.05
C ILE A 86 -11.49 -0.34 5.95
N CYS A 87 -10.25 0.09 6.11
CA CYS A 87 -9.93 1.29 6.90
C CYS A 87 -10.51 2.55 6.27
N VAL A 88 -10.32 2.75 4.96
CA VAL A 88 -10.87 3.91 4.24
C VAL A 88 -12.39 3.89 4.25
N LEU A 89 -13.04 2.78 3.88
CA LEU A 89 -14.52 2.66 3.90
C LEU A 89 -15.11 2.72 5.32
N GLY A 90 -14.33 2.40 6.36
CA GLY A 90 -14.76 2.48 7.75
C GLY A 90 -14.82 3.92 8.28
N HIS A 91 -13.88 4.77 7.88
CA HIS A 91 -13.86 6.20 8.22
C HIS A 91 -14.75 7.01 7.26
N CYS A 92 -14.54 6.84 5.95
CA CYS A 92 -15.32 7.44 4.86
C CYS A 92 -16.65 6.67 4.64
N TRP A 93 -17.45 6.56 5.69
CA TRP A 93 -18.67 5.74 5.71
C TRP A 93 -19.79 6.23 4.75
N SER A 94 -19.77 7.51 4.39
CA SER A 94 -20.71 8.13 3.45
C SER A 94 -20.09 8.31 2.06
N ARG A 95 -20.87 8.01 1.00
CA ARG A 95 -20.51 8.37 -0.39
C ARG A 95 -20.33 9.88 -0.51
N GLY A 96 -19.34 10.32 -1.30
CA GLY A 96 -18.95 11.73 -1.38
C GLY A 96 -18.01 12.18 -0.26
N SER A 97 -17.55 11.27 0.61
CA SER A 97 -16.36 11.50 1.43
C SER A 97 -15.11 11.63 0.54
N GLU A 98 -14.14 12.40 1.00
CA GLU A 98 -12.81 12.58 0.42
C GLU A 98 -11.74 12.09 1.41
N VAL A 99 -10.66 11.51 0.88
CA VAL A 99 -9.48 11.10 1.66
C VAL A 99 -8.24 11.80 1.12
N ILE A 100 -7.47 12.43 2.01
CA ILE A 100 -6.15 13.01 1.70
C ILE A 100 -5.09 11.93 1.89
N LEU A 101 -4.19 11.78 0.92
CA LEU A 101 -3.11 10.79 0.93
C LEU A 101 -1.95 11.23 0.02
N GLY A 102 -0.78 10.60 0.14
CA GLY A 102 0.34 10.85 -0.77
C GLY A 102 0.12 10.25 -2.17
N ASP A 103 0.56 10.95 -3.21
CA ASP A 103 0.43 10.57 -4.63
C ASP A 103 1.21 9.32 -5.03
N GLN A 104 2.16 8.88 -4.19
CA GLN A 104 2.96 7.67 -4.38
C GLN A 104 2.61 6.56 -3.38
N THR A 105 1.50 6.68 -2.64
CA THR A 105 1.05 5.66 -1.68
C THR A 105 0.38 4.45 -2.34
N HIS A 106 0.48 3.30 -1.67
CA HIS A 106 -0.09 2.02 -2.09
C HIS A 106 -1.61 2.09 -2.30
N ILE A 107 -2.32 2.77 -1.38
CA ILE A 107 -3.77 3.00 -1.43
C ILE A 107 -4.19 3.76 -2.71
N PHE A 108 -3.34 4.68 -3.19
CA PHE A 108 -3.62 5.43 -4.41
C PHE A 108 -3.27 4.64 -5.68
N LEU A 109 -2.05 4.09 -5.77
CA LEU A 109 -1.51 3.53 -7.01
C LEU A 109 -1.77 2.02 -7.19
N PHE A 110 -1.61 1.21 -6.13
CA PHE A 110 -1.51 -0.25 -6.24
C PHE A 110 -2.79 -1.00 -5.83
N GLU A 111 -3.80 -0.28 -5.32
CA GLU A 111 -5.09 -0.87 -4.88
C GLU A 111 -6.22 -0.68 -5.92
N GLN A 112 -5.87 -0.54 -7.20
CA GLN A 112 -6.81 -0.43 -8.33
C GLN A 112 -7.85 0.71 -8.16
N GLY A 113 -7.53 1.75 -7.39
CA GLY A 113 -8.49 2.79 -7.03
C GLY A 113 -9.73 2.27 -6.27
N GLY A 114 -9.60 1.14 -5.56
CA GLY A 114 -10.72 0.43 -4.93
C GLY A 114 -11.56 1.29 -3.97
N ILE A 115 -10.96 2.29 -3.33
CA ILE A 115 -11.64 3.28 -2.49
C ILE A 115 -12.69 4.09 -3.26
N ALA A 116 -12.41 4.42 -4.53
CA ALA A 116 -13.34 5.10 -5.43
C ALA A 116 -14.33 4.10 -6.03
N GLN A 117 -13.86 2.97 -6.56
CA GLN A 117 -14.72 1.97 -7.22
C GLN A 117 -15.77 1.37 -6.28
N LEU A 118 -15.38 0.98 -5.07
CA LEU A 118 -16.22 0.24 -4.13
C LEU A 118 -16.82 1.15 -3.05
N GLY A 119 -16.04 2.08 -2.50
CA GLY A 119 -16.50 3.01 -1.47
C GLY A 119 -17.26 4.22 -2.02
N GLY A 120 -16.95 4.68 -3.23
CA GLY A 120 -17.39 6.00 -3.69
C GLY A 120 -16.70 7.14 -2.93
N VAL A 121 -15.45 6.93 -2.52
CA VAL A 121 -14.59 7.91 -1.82
C VAL A 121 -13.70 8.61 -2.85
N HIS A 122 -13.62 9.94 -2.78
CA HIS A 122 -12.78 10.75 -3.66
C HIS A 122 -11.33 10.81 -3.13
N PRO A 123 -10.31 10.42 -3.90
CA PRO A 123 -8.92 10.60 -3.50
C PRO A 123 -8.46 12.04 -3.74
N ARG A 124 -7.82 12.64 -2.73
CA ARG A 124 -7.16 13.95 -2.80
C ARG A 124 -5.64 13.75 -2.63
N PRO A 125 -4.93 13.33 -3.69
CA PRO A 125 -3.50 13.08 -3.63
C PRO A 125 -2.70 14.38 -3.38
N LEU A 126 -1.66 14.28 -2.56
CA LEU A 126 -0.66 15.31 -2.32
C LEU A 126 0.71 14.83 -2.83
N PRO A 127 1.55 15.70 -3.43
CA PRO A 127 2.88 15.31 -3.86
C PRO A 127 3.73 14.80 -2.69
N ASN A 128 4.18 13.55 -2.77
CA ASN A 128 5.13 13.01 -1.80
C ASN A 128 6.52 13.66 -1.96
N LEU A 129 7.17 13.92 -0.83
CA LEU A 129 8.55 14.42 -0.77
C LEU A 129 9.56 13.26 -0.83
N PRO A 130 10.85 13.51 -1.15
CA PRO A 130 11.88 12.46 -1.29
C PRO A 130 12.20 11.64 -0.03
N ASP A 131 11.60 11.95 1.13
CA ASP A 131 11.69 11.16 2.36
C ASP A 131 10.44 10.29 2.64
N GLY A 132 9.43 10.36 1.76
CA GLY A 132 8.13 9.67 1.92
C GLY A 132 7.04 10.52 2.59
N THR A 133 7.35 11.71 3.08
CA THR A 133 6.37 12.63 3.69
C THR A 133 5.56 13.39 2.63
N PHE A 134 4.73 14.34 3.05
CA PHE A 134 4.14 15.39 2.21
C PHE A 134 4.03 16.70 3.00
N SER A 135 3.80 17.83 2.32
CA SER A 135 3.66 19.14 3.00
C SER A 135 2.41 19.19 3.87
N ILE A 136 2.60 19.46 5.17
CA ILE A 136 1.52 19.60 6.16
C ILE A 136 0.73 20.90 5.92
N GLU A 137 1.41 21.98 5.52
CA GLU A 137 0.77 23.22 5.08
C GLU A 137 -0.16 22.97 3.87
N LEU A 138 0.29 22.14 2.90
CA LEU A 138 -0.55 21.78 1.77
C LEU A 138 -1.74 20.90 2.18
N MET A 139 -1.55 19.97 3.12
CA MET A 139 -2.63 19.16 3.69
C MET A 139 -3.72 20.03 4.36
N GLU A 140 -3.33 21.07 5.09
CA GLU A 140 -4.26 22.05 5.66
C GLU A 140 -4.94 22.89 4.57
N ASN A 141 -4.18 23.39 3.58
CA ASN A 141 -4.69 24.22 2.50
C ASN A 141 -5.60 23.50 1.49
N VAL A 142 -5.61 22.17 1.44
CA VAL A 142 -6.59 21.39 0.65
C VAL A 142 -7.81 20.93 1.44
N PHE A 143 -7.85 21.16 2.76
CA PHE A 143 -8.98 20.79 3.60
C PHE A 143 -10.21 21.63 3.25
N ARG A 144 -11.39 21.00 3.15
CA ARG A 144 -12.57 21.66 2.58
C ARG A 144 -13.56 22.17 3.62
N ASP A 145 -14.02 23.40 3.41
CA ASP A 145 -15.18 23.95 4.11
C ASP A 145 -16.45 23.13 3.85
N ASN A 146 -17.38 23.19 4.81
CA ASN A 146 -18.72 22.61 4.66
C ASN A 146 -19.55 23.37 3.61
N ASN A 147 -19.43 22.98 2.35
CA ASN A 147 -20.04 23.63 1.20
C ASN A 147 -20.61 22.58 0.22
N ILE A 148 -21.82 22.81 -0.30
CA ILE A 148 -22.55 21.89 -1.18
C ILE A 148 -21.84 21.58 -2.51
N HIS A 149 -20.84 22.37 -2.92
CA HIS A 149 -20.05 22.12 -4.12
C HIS A 149 -18.91 21.12 -3.90
N PHE A 150 -18.64 20.70 -2.65
CA PHE A 150 -17.43 19.96 -2.27
C PHE A 150 -17.74 18.57 -1.69
N PRO A 151 -16.85 17.58 -1.90
CA PRO A 151 -16.86 16.36 -1.11
C PRO A 151 -16.42 16.66 0.33
N VAL A 152 -16.79 15.78 1.27
CA VAL A 152 -16.48 15.98 2.69
C VAL A 152 -15.14 15.33 3.01
N THR A 153 -14.11 16.12 3.33
CA THR A 153 -12.79 15.60 3.74
C THR A 153 -12.94 14.82 5.07
N SER A 154 -12.84 13.49 5.00
CA SER A 154 -13.25 12.55 6.07
C SER A 154 -12.10 11.72 6.65
N LEU A 155 -10.91 11.76 6.04
CA LEU A 155 -9.76 10.92 6.41
C LEU A 155 -8.45 11.49 5.88
N VAL A 156 -7.37 11.32 6.65
CA VAL A 156 -5.98 11.43 6.16
C VAL A 156 -5.31 10.05 6.23
N CYS A 157 -4.57 9.66 5.19
CA CYS A 157 -3.77 8.43 5.15
C CYS A 157 -2.28 8.73 4.98
N ILE A 158 -1.43 7.99 5.71
CA ILE A 158 0.04 7.97 5.54
C ILE A 158 0.55 6.53 5.44
N GLU A 159 1.72 6.31 4.84
CA GLU A 159 2.31 4.98 4.63
C GLU A 159 3.67 4.88 5.31
N ASN A 160 3.90 3.88 6.17
CA ASN A 160 5.13 3.78 6.96
C ASN A 160 5.56 2.31 7.22
N THR A 161 6.67 1.81 6.65
CA THR A 161 7.57 2.50 5.72
C THR A 161 6.95 2.73 4.35
N HIS A 162 7.34 3.83 3.67
CA HIS A 162 6.81 4.22 2.36
C HIS A 162 7.50 3.45 1.23
N ASN A 163 6.74 2.63 0.49
CA ASN A 163 7.26 1.63 -0.43
C ASN A 163 8.00 2.24 -1.64
N LEU A 164 7.37 3.19 -2.36
CA LEU A 164 7.95 3.73 -3.59
C LEU A 164 9.18 4.62 -3.36
N ILE A 165 9.31 5.22 -2.17
CA ILE A 165 10.46 6.06 -1.83
C ILE A 165 11.58 5.23 -1.17
N GLY A 166 11.78 3.99 -1.65
CA GLY A 166 12.86 3.09 -1.19
C GLY A 166 12.65 2.48 0.19
N GLY A 167 11.40 2.34 0.66
CA GLY A 167 11.11 1.74 1.97
C GLY A 167 11.50 2.60 3.17
N LYS A 168 11.54 3.94 3.01
CA LYS A 168 11.91 4.87 4.09
C LYS A 168 10.91 4.88 5.24
N ALA A 169 11.44 4.94 6.47
CA ALA A 169 10.64 5.18 7.66
C ALA A 169 10.36 6.68 7.82
N LEU A 170 9.10 7.06 7.97
CA LEU A 170 8.72 8.46 8.07
C LEU A 170 9.27 9.11 9.36
N PRO A 171 9.81 10.34 9.31
CA PRO A 171 10.34 11.02 10.49
C PRO A 171 9.31 11.13 11.62
N LEU A 172 9.66 10.66 12.83
CA LEU A 172 8.73 10.57 13.96
C LEU A 172 8.07 11.91 14.31
N GLN A 173 8.80 13.02 14.16
CA GLN A 173 8.29 14.38 14.38
C GLN A 173 7.22 14.79 13.37
N TRP A 174 7.36 14.39 12.10
CA TRP A 174 6.35 14.63 11.06
C TRP A 174 5.09 13.78 11.32
N VAL A 175 5.27 12.52 11.75
CA VAL A 175 4.14 11.64 12.13
C VAL A 175 3.39 12.19 13.34
N ASP A 176 4.10 12.72 14.34
CA ASP A 176 3.51 13.44 15.47
C ASP A 176 2.71 14.66 15.01
N GLU A 177 3.25 15.44 14.06
CA GLU A 177 2.62 16.67 13.59
C GLU A 177 1.39 16.43 12.71
N VAL A 178 1.43 15.47 11.79
CA VAL A 178 0.24 15.04 11.04
C VAL A 178 -0.82 14.50 12.00
N GLY A 179 -0.44 13.69 12.99
CA GLY A 179 -1.36 13.19 14.03
C GLY A 179 -1.99 14.31 14.87
N ARG A 180 -1.23 15.35 15.21
CA ARG A 180 -1.73 16.57 15.86
C ARG A 180 -2.70 17.33 14.95
N LYS A 181 -2.35 17.54 13.69
CA LYS A 181 -3.15 18.30 12.73
C LYS A 181 -4.47 17.61 12.36
N CYS A 182 -4.47 16.29 12.22
CA CYS A 182 -5.71 15.53 12.05
C CYS A 182 -6.67 15.74 13.23
N LYS A 183 -6.16 15.78 14.46
CA LYS A 183 -6.94 16.07 15.68
C LYS A 183 -7.44 17.52 15.75
N GLU A 184 -6.62 18.50 15.32
CA GLU A 184 -7.02 19.92 15.23
C GLU A 184 -8.12 20.13 14.18
N LEU A 185 -8.07 19.39 13.06
CA LEU A 185 -9.07 19.40 11.98
C LEU A 185 -10.28 18.47 12.22
N GLY A 186 -10.28 17.70 13.31
CA GLY A 186 -11.38 16.79 13.67
C GLY A 186 -11.50 15.52 12.81
N VAL A 187 -10.48 15.17 12.02
CA VAL A 187 -10.49 13.99 11.14
C VAL A 187 -9.65 12.82 11.68
N PRO A 188 -10.03 11.57 11.38
CA PRO A 188 -9.19 10.41 11.66
C PRO A 188 -7.91 10.41 10.83
N LEU A 189 -6.87 9.81 11.40
CA LEU A 189 -5.63 9.46 10.70
C LEU A 189 -5.56 7.93 10.54
N HIS A 190 -5.35 7.45 9.31
CA HIS A 190 -5.02 6.06 9.04
C HIS A 190 -3.53 5.91 8.67
N VAL A 191 -2.90 4.85 9.16
CA VAL A 191 -1.54 4.44 8.78
C VAL A 191 -1.61 3.12 8.03
N ASP A 192 -1.19 3.12 6.76
CA ASP A 192 -0.76 1.88 6.12
C ASP A 192 0.62 1.52 6.68
N GLY A 193 0.59 0.65 7.69
CA GLY A 193 1.76 0.09 8.34
C GLY A 193 2.18 -1.25 7.73
N ALA A 194 1.98 -1.46 6.43
CA ALA A 194 2.39 -2.67 5.72
C ALA A 194 3.81 -3.16 6.06
N ARG A 195 4.73 -2.23 6.41
CA ARG A 195 6.09 -2.51 6.93
C ARG A 195 6.42 -1.71 8.19
N LEU A 196 5.45 -1.57 9.10
CA LEU A 196 5.60 -0.77 10.33
C LEU A 196 6.73 -1.28 11.24
N PHE A 197 7.00 -2.60 11.22
CA PHE A 197 8.11 -3.19 11.99
C PHE A 197 9.48 -2.77 11.45
N ASN A 198 9.63 -2.57 10.13
CA ASN A 198 10.84 -1.99 9.54
C ASN A 198 11.05 -0.55 10.05
N ALA A 199 10.01 0.27 10.08
CA ALA A 199 10.08 1.61 10.66
C ALA A 199 10.44 1.57 12.16
N SER A 200 9.84 0.64 12.92
CA SER A 200 10.09 0.46 14.36
C SER A 200 11.54 0.07 14.66
N VAL A 201 12.10 -0.87 13.89
CA VAL A 201 13.50 -1.29 14.02
C VAL A 201 14.46 -0.17 13.60
N LEU A 202 14.25 0.45 12.43
CA LEU A 202 15.15 1.47 11.89
C LEU A 202 15.20 2.73 12.78
N LEU A 203 14.06 3.17 13.30
CA LEU A 203 13.96 4.34 14.19
C LEU A 203 14.18 4.01 15.67
N ASN A 204 14.40 2.73 16.03
CA ASN A 204 14.55 2.23 17.40
C ASN A 204 13.45 2.72 18.36
N VAL A 205 12.18 2.64 17.93
CA VAL A 205 10.99 3.00 18.72
C VAL A 205 9.93 1.91 18.62
N PRO A 206 9.15 1.62 19.68
CA PRO A 206 8.15 0.55 19.65
C PRO A 206 7.01 0.87 18.65
N PRO A 207 6.36 -0.13 18.02
CA PRO A 207 5.35 0.13 16.98
C PRO A 207 4.19 1.03 17.43
N GLU A 208 3.69 0.88 18.66
CA GLU A 208 2.71 1.77 19.28
C GLU A 208 3.08 3.27 19.23
N ARG A 209 4.38 3.60 19.24
CA ARG A 209 4.86 5.00 19.20
C ARG A 209 4.71 5.62 17.82
N LEU A 210 4.82 4.82 16.76
CA LEU A 210 4.66 5.25 15.36
C LEU A 210 3.19 5.47 14.97
N VAL A 211 2.25 4.85 15.70
CA VAL A 211 0.81 4.92 15.39
C VAL A 211 -0.03 5.47 16.54
N ARG A 212 0.61 6.11 17.54
CA ARG A 212 -0.04 6.66 18.74
C ARG A 212 -1.30 7.46 18.41
N ASP A 213 -1.18 8.42 17.49
CA ASP A 213 -2.24 9.35 17.14
C ASP A 213 -3.13 8.89 15.97
N ALA A 214 -2.83 7.73 15.39
CA ALA A 214 -3.66 7.11 14.34
C ALA A 214 -4.96 6.55 14.92
N SER A 215 -6.07 6.75 14.22
CA SER A 215 -7.39 6.19 14.52
C SER A 215 -7.49 4.72 14.10
N SER A 216 -6.81 4.33 13.02
CA SER A 216 -6.62 2.93 12.64
C SER A 216 -5.27 2.70 11.95
N VAL A 217 -4.74 1.49 12.07
CA VAL A 217 -3.50 1.05 11.41
C VAL A 217 -3.73 -0.30 10.74
N ASN A 218 -3.17 -0.49 9.54
CA ASN A 218 -2.96 -1.79 8.90
C ASN A 218 -1.54 -2.28 9.19
N ILE A 219 -1.32 -3.57 9.43
CA ILE A 219 0.00 -4.21 9.32
C ILE A 219 -0.06 -5.48 8.47
N CYS A 220 0.92 -5.70 7.59
CA CYS A 220 1.02 -6.96 6.85
C CYS A 220 1.83 -8.01 7.65
N VAL A 221 1.36 -9.26 7.66
CA VAL A 221 2.17 -10.40 8.12
C VAL A 221 2.76 -11.20 6.96
N SER A 222 2.15 -11.13 5.76
CA SER A 222 2.66 -11.73 4.52
C SER A 222 3.54 -10.76 3.72
N LYS A 223 4.63 -10.36 4.35
CA LYS A 223 5.75 -9.54 3.87
C LYS A 223 7.00 -10.02 4.63
N GLY A 224 8.02 -9.21 4.90
CA GLY A 224 9.23 -9.59 5.66
C GLY A 224 9.01 -10.33 7.00
N LEU A 225 7.81 -10.31 7.60
CA LEU A 225 7.49 -11.12 8.79
C LEU A 225 7.29 -12.63 8.49
N GLY A 226 7.14 -13.02 7.21
CA GLY A 226 7.23 -14.41 6.74
C GLY A 226 5.95 -15.26 6.77
N ALA A 227 4.79 -14.72 7.18
CA ALA A 227 3.53 -15.48 7.14
C ALA A 227 3.04 -15.68 5.69
N PRO A 228 2.33 -16.76 5.34
CA PRO A 228 1.98 -17.01 3.94
C PRO A 228 0.83 -16.14 3.43
N VAL A 229 -0.05 -15.70 4.33
CA VAL A 229 -1.25 -14.92 4.02
C VAL A 229 -1.57 -14.04 5.23
N GLY A 230 -1.96 -12.79 4.98
CA GLY A 230 -2.75 -12.02 5.94
C GLY A 230 -2.23 -10.63 6.24
N SER A 231 -3.13 -9.83 6.82
CA SER A 231 -2.85 -8.52 7.41
C SER A 231 -3.80 -8.30 8.59
N VAL A 232 -3.45 -7.36 9.48
CA VAL A 232 -4.23 -7.06 10.69
C VAL A 232 -4.52 -5.57 10.76
N ILE A 233 -5.79 -5.21 10.84
CA ILE A 233 -6.22 -3.87 11.22
C ILE A 233 -6.17 -3.78 12.75
N ALA A 234 -5.75 -2.65 13.33
CA ALA A 234 -5.96 -2.34 14.75
C ALA A 234 -6.52 -0.92 14.92
N ALA A 235 -7.52 -0.76 15.80
CA ALA A 235 -8.29 0.49 15.95
C ALA A 235 -9.04 0.52 17.30
N SER A 236 -10.01 1.44 17.46
CA SER A 236 -11.00 1.34 18.53
C SER A 236 -11.95 0.14 18.32
N HIS A 237 -12.55 -0.36 19.38
CA HIS A 237 -13.47 -1.50 19.30
C HIS A 237 -14.71 -1.19 18.44
N GLU A 238 -15.26 0.03 18.52
CA GLU A 238 -16.36 0.49 17.67
C GLU A 238 -15.97 0.46 16.17
N PHE A 239 -14.74 0.87 15.86
CA PHE A 239 -14.23 0.81 14.48
C PHE A 239 -14.05 -0.64 14.02
N ILE A 240 -13.58 -1.53 14.88
CA ILE A 240 -13.42 -2.95 14.54
C ILE A 240 -14.77 -3.64 14.31
N GLU A 241 -15.84 -3.31 15.04
CA GLU A 241 -17.20 -3.81 14.74
C GLU A 241 -17.71 -3.31 13.37
N ARG A 242 -17.41 -2.05 13.01
CA ARG A 242 -17.68 -1.51 11.67
C ARG A 242 -16.87 -2.24 10.59
N ALA A 243 -15.58 -2.48 10.87
CA ALA A 243 -14.65 -3.19 9.98
C ALA A 243 -15.03 -4.67 9.78
N LYS A 244 -15.55 -5.36 10.81
CA LYS A 244 -16.09 -6.73 10.73
C LYS A 244 -17.23 -6.81 9.72
N ARG A 245 -18.11 -5.81 9.66
CA ARG A 245 -19.19 -5.72 8.64
C ARG A 245 -18.64 -5.51 7.23
N LEU A 246 -17.68 -4.60 7.05
CA LEU A 246 -17.03 -4.38 5.74
C LEU A 246 -16.27 -5.63 5.26
N ARG A 247 -15.51 -6.29 6.13
CA ARG A 247 -14.87 -7.60 5.88
C ARG A 247 -15.87 -8.65 5.40
N LYS A 248 -17.09 -8.66 5.95
CA LYS A 248 -18.13 -9.62 5.58
C LYS A 248 -18.73 -9.34 4.20
N VAL A 249 -18.82 -8.08 3.78
CA VAL A 249 -19.27 -7.65 2.43
C VAL A 249 -18.18 -7.91 1.38
N LEU A 250 -16.94 -7.54 1.68
CA LEU A 250 -15.77 -7.69 0.79
C LEU A 250 -15.23 -9.14 0.69
N GLY A 251 -16.00 -10.13 1.14
CA GLY A 251 -15.64 -11.55 1.05
C GLY A 251 -14.58 -12.06 2.04
N GLY A 252 -13.88 -11.19 2.76
CA GLY A 252 -12.82 -11.56 3.71
C GLY A 252 -13.26 -12.26 5.01
N GLY A 253 -14.56 -12.48 5.21
CA GLY A 253 -15.09 -13.26 6.34
C GLY A 253 -14.88 -14.76 6.12
N MET A 254 -13.71 -15.25 6.54
CA MET A 254 -13.26 -16.64 6.44
C MET A 254 -13.89 -17.54 7.52
N ARG A 255 -13.56 -18.84 7.52
CA ARG A 255 -14.10 -19.86 8.45
C ARG A 255 -13.05 -20.27 9.50
N GLN A 256 -12.33 -21.36 9.27
CA GLN A 256 -11.24 -21.82 10.13
C GLN A 256 -9.94 -21.06 9.84
N SER A 257 -9.99 -19.72 9.89
CA SER A 257 -8.86 -18.83 9.60
C SER A 257 -7.73 -18.94 10.63
N GLY A 258 -7.93 -19.66 11.75
CA GLY A 258 -6.91 -19.94 12.76
C GLY A 258 -5.64 -20.57 12.20
N VAL A 259 -5.79 -21.37 11.13
CA VAL A 259 -4.72 -21.96 10.32
C VAL A 259 -3.73 -20.90 9.82
N LEU A 260 -4.23 -19.74 9.40
CA LEU A 260 -3.41 -18.63 8.90
C LEU A 260 -3.01 -17.67 10.04
N ALA A 261 -3.94 -17.43 10.96
CA ALA A 261 -3.73 -16.54 12.11
C ALA A 261 -2.59 -17.02 13.02
N SER A 262 -2.41 -18.33 13.25
CA SER A 262 -1.30 -18.87 14.04
C SER A 262 0.06 -18.48 13.48
N MET A 263 0.21 -18.54 12.15
CA MET A 263 1.43 -18.17 11.44
C MET A 263 1.65 -16.65 11.47
N GLY A 264 0.58 -15.86 11.39
CA GLY A 264 0.62 -14.40 11.59
C GLY A 264 1.01 -13.99 13.02
N ILE A 265 0.55 -14.72 14.03
CA ILE A 265 0.95 -14.51 15.44
C ILE A 265 2.43 -14.83 15.62
N TYR A 266 2.90 -15.98 15.13
CA TYR A 266 4.31 -16.35 15.15
C TYR A 266 5.20 -15.30 14.45
N ALA A 267 4.77 -14.82 13.29
CA ALA A 267 5.44 -13.78 12.51
C ALA A 267 5.59 -12.46 13.29
N ILE A 268 4.60 -12.09 14.09
CA ILE A 268 4.62 -10.87 14.92
C ILE A 268 5.48 -11.07 16.17
N ASP A 269 5.42 -12.24 16.83
CA ASP A 269 6.21 -12.55 18.02
C ASP A 269 7.74 -12.53 17.75
N HIS A 270 8.15 -12.84 16.51
CA HIS A 270 9.55 -12.85 16.07
C HIS A 270 9.95 -11.65 15.19
N ALA A 271 9.01 -10.72 14.92
CA ALA A 271 9.17 -9.66 13.92
C ALA A 271 10.47 -8.85 14.06
N THR A 272 10.81 -8.45 15.27
CA THR A 272 12.03 -7.66 15.55
C THR A 272 13.31 -8.41 15.18
N GLU A 273 13.37 -9.73 15.38
CA GLU A 273 14.56 -10.52 15.06
C GLU A 273 14.75 -10.65 13.54
N THR A 274 13.67 -11.00 12.81
CA THR A 274 13.69 -11.12 11.35
C THR A 274 14.11 -9.80 10.70
N ILE A 275 13.41 -8.71 11.02
CA ILE A 275 13.64 -7.39 10.42
C ILE A 275 15.02 -6.82 10.76
N VAL A 276 15.55 -7.05 11.96
CA VAL A 276 16.93 -6.68 12.32
C VAL A 276 17.97 -7.42 11.47
N ASN A 277 17.69 -8.67 11.06
CA ASN A 277 18.60 -9.42 10.20
C ASN A 277 18.44 -9.04 8.72
N ASP A 278 17.21 -8.78 8.26
CA ASP A 278 16.95 -8.26 6.91
C ASP A 278 17.66 -6.91 6.69
N HIS A 279 17.58 -6.00 7.67
CA HIS A 279 18.26 -4.70 7.60
C HIS A 279 19.78 -4.82 7.54
N LYS A 280 20.39 -5.77 8.28
CA LYS A 280 21.83 -6.04 8.18
C LYS A 280 22.21 -6.60 6.81
N ASN A 281 21.43 -7.55 6.30
CA ASN A 281 21.68 -8.17 5.01
C ASN A 281 21.59 -7.13 3.88
N MET A 282 20.57 -6.25 3.92
CA MET A 282 20.45 -5.16 2.96
C MET A 282 21.56 -4.10 3.09
N ALA A 283 22.02 -3.80 4.32
CA ALA A 283 23.15 -2.89 4.52
C ALA A 283 24.46 -3.49 3.97
N LEU A 284 24.70 -4.79 4.14
CA LEU A 284 25.84 -5.48 3.52
C LEU A 284 25.74 -5.42 1.99
N ILE A 285 24.60 -5.85 1.41
CA ILE A 285 24.39 -5.82 -0.05
C ILE A 285 24.56 -4.41 -0.63
N ALA A 286 24.08 -3.37 0.07
CA ALA A 286 24.25 -1.99 -0.35
C ALA A 286 25.69 -1.50 -0.25
N ASN A 287 26.46 -1.93 0.75
CA ASN A 287 27.87 -1.57 0.89
C ASN A 287 28.72 -2.21 -0.23
N GLU A 288 28.68 -3.54 -0.40
CA GLU A 288 29.53 -4.18 -1.42
C GLU A 288 29.16 -3.69 -2.84
N ALA A 289 27.89 -3.37 -3.11
CA ALA A 289 27.45 -2.80 -4.38
C ALA A 289 27.92 -1.35 -4.61
N ILE A 290 28.20 -0.59 -3.54
CA ILE A 290 28.83 0.74 -3.64
C ILE A 290 30.34 0.59 -3.84
N GLU A 291 30.99 -0.32 -3.11
CA GLU A 291 32.42 -0.61 -3.28
C GLU A 291 32.72 -1.14 -4.70
N GLU A 292 31.88 -2.02 -5.27
CA GLU A 292 32.00 -2.43 -6.68
C GLU A 292 31.82 -1.25 -7.66
N THR A 293 30.91 -0.30 -7.40
CA THR A 293 30.77 0.89 -8.27
C THR A 293 31.96 1.85 -8.17
N GLU A 294 32.47 2.11 -6.97
CA GLU A 294 33.65 2.97 -6.78
C GLU A 294 34.92 2.32 -7.40
N GLU A 295 35.06 0.99 -7.35
CA GLU A 295 36.12 0.29 -8.10
C GLU A 295 35.93 0.41 -9.62
N THR A 296 34.71 0.31 -10.15
CA THR A 296 34.47 0.45 -11.60
C THR A 296 34.72 1.87 -12.12
N GLU A 297 34.22 2.90 -11.44
CA GLU A 297 34.46 4.30 -11.82
C GLU A 297 35.97 4.64 -11.74
N ALA A 298 36.67 4.13 -10.72
CA ALA A 298 38.13 4.27 -10.63
C ALA A 298 38.89 3.54 -11.75
N THR A 299 38.40 2.40 -12.25
CA THR A 299 39.02 1.75 -13.42
C THR A 299 38.81 2.52 -14.71
N GLU A 300 37.61 3.07 -14.95
CA GLU A 300 37.33 3.88 -16.14
C GLU A 300 38.16 5.18 -16.15
N GLU A 301 38.29 5.88 -15.00
CA GLU A 301 39.21 7.04 -14.89
C GLU A 301 40.68 6.65 -15.16
N THR A 302 41.13 5.43 -14.81
CA THR A 302 42.51 5.02 -15.12
C THR A 302 42.73 4.70 -16.60
N GLU A 303 41.77 4.06 -17.29
CA GLU A 303 41.93 3.74 -18.72
C GLU A 303 41.94 5.02 -19.59
N GLU A 304 41.12 6.04 -19.28
CA GLU A 304 41.19 7.34 -19.99
C GLU A 304 42.55 8.05 -19.83
N THR A 305 43.33 7.75 -18.77
CA THR A 305 44.63 8.39 -18.54
C THR A 305 45.84 7.73 -19.23
N GLU A 306 45.71 6.54 -19.82
CA GLU A 306 46.82 5.89 -20.55
C GLU A 306 46.83 6.11 -22.08
N GLU A 307 45.72 6.55 -22.71
CA GLU A 307 45.65 6.67 -24.18
C GLU A 307 46.24 7.97 -24.79
N THR A 308 46.70 8.96 -23.99
CA THR A 308 47.06 10.31 -24.52
C THR A 308 48.56 10.65 -24.64
N GLU A 309 49.43 9.73 -25.08
CA GLU A 309 50.84 10.05 -25.50
C GLU A 309 51.30 9.44 -26.84
N ALA A 310 50.48 9.52 -27.91
CA ALA A 310 50.90 9.38 -29.33
C ALA A 310 49.84 10.02 -30.26
N THR A 311 50.11 10.65 -31.41
CA THR A 311 51.36 10.93 -32.16
C THR A 311 51.19 12.22 -33.00
N GLU A 312 52.27 12.89 -33.39
CA GLU A 312 52.24 14.06 -34.33
C GLU A 312 52.25 13.64 -35.81
N GLU A 313 51.68 14.50 -36.69
CA GLU A 313 51.84 14.68 -38.16
C GLU A 313 51.97 13.43 -39.09
N THR A 314 51.33 13.34 -40.27
CA THR A 314 51.38 14.26 -41.42
C THR A 314 50.21 14.09 -42.42
N GLU A 315 50.01 15.04 -43.32
CA GLU A 315 49.09 14.97 -44.49
C GLU A 315 49.66 14.13 -45.66
N GLU A 316 48.80 13.47 -46.46
CA GLU A 316 48.66 13.68 -47.93
C GLU A 316 47.47 12.85 -48.51
N THR A 317 47.08 13.13 -49.76
CA THR A 317 45.79 12.72 -50.39
C THR A 317 45.93 11.76 -51.58
N GLU A 318 44.94 10.89 -51.84
CA GLU A 318 44.65 10.39 -53.20
C GLU A 318 43.19 9.89 -53.38
N GLU A 319 42.76 9.63 -54.64
CA GLU A 319 41.37 9.36 -55.08
C GLU A 319 41.08 7.83 -55.25
N THR A 320 39.88 7.29 -55.51
CA THR A 320 38.49 7.76 -55.85
C THR A 320 37.47 6.70 -55.28
N GLU A 321 36.15 6.54 -55.57
CA GLU A 321 35.23 7.01 -56.64
C GLU A 321 33.77 7.28 -56.14
N ALA A 322 32.85 6.31 -56.22
CA ALA A 322 31.39 6.41 -55.97
C ALA A 322 30.88 5.13 -55.22
N THR A 323 29.68 5.01 -54.63
CA THR A 323 28.33 5.40 -55.10
C THR A 323 27.35 5.77 -53.98
N GLU A 324 26.44 6.72 -54.25
CA GLU A 324 25.28 7.04 -53.43
C GLU A 324 23.99 6.39 -54.00
N GLU A 325 23.13 5.86 -53.13
CA GLU A 325 21.68 5.76 -53.37
C GLU A 325 20.94 6.23 -52.11
N THR A 326 20.20 7.33 -52.22
CA THR A 326 19.31 7.86 -51.16
C THR A 326 17.94 8.14 -51.77
N GLU A 327 16.88 7.51 -51.28
CA GLU A 327 15.50 7.92 -51.58
C GLU A 327 15.07 9.01 -50.60
N GLU A 328 14.46 10.07 -51.13
CA GLU A 328 14.12 11.29 -50.40
C GLU A 328 12.73 11.24 -49.72
N THR A 329 12.54 12.11 -48.73
CA THR A 329 11.24 12.42 -48.12
C THR A 329 10.66 13.72 -48.68
N GLU A 330 9.36 13.75 -49.04
CA GLU A 330 8.46 14.93 -49.03
C GLU A 330 7.00 14.43 -49.31
N GLU A 331 5.98 14.80 -48.49
CA GLU A 331 4.96 15.87 -48.72
C GLU A 331 3.85 15.54 -49.78
N THR A 332 2.61 16.08 -49.83
CA THR A 332 1.76 16.98 -48.98
C THR A 332 0.23 16.81 -49.30
N GLU A 333 -0.66 17.26 -48.37
CA GLU A 333 -2.07 17.80 -48.53
C GLU A 333 -3.21 17.03 -49.30
N GLU A 334 -4.53 17.29 -49.13
CA GLU A 334 -5.29 18.25 -48.27
C GLU A 334 -6.27 17.54 -47.26
N THR A 335 -7.61 17.39 -47.34
CA THR A 335 -8.70 17.71 -48.31
C THR A 335 -10.08 17.87 -47.59
N LYS A 336 -11.14 18.41 -48.24
CA LYS A 336 -12.43 18.87 -47.65
C LYS A 336 -13.69 18.01 -47.96
N GLU A 337 -14.69 18.04 -47.04
CA GLU A 337 -16.14 18.42 -47.19
C GLU A 337 -16.91 17.92 -45.92
N ILE A 338 -17.67 18.70 -45.13
CA ILE A 338 -18.91 19.52 -45.34
C ILE A 338 -20.21 18.69 -45.47
N GLU A 339 -21.07 18.73 -44.43
CA GLU A 339 -22.54 18.86 -44.59
C GLU A 339 -23.22 19.42 -43.30
N LYS A 340 -24.50 19.83 -43.38
CA LYS A 340 -25.21 20.61 -42.35
C LYS A 340 -26.75 20.51 -42.46
N THR A 341 -27.44 20.36 -41.32
CA THR A 341 -28.91 20.46 -41.09
C THR A 341 -29.12 20.61 -39.56
N GLU A 342 -30.03 21.40 -38.94
CA GLU A 342 -31.43 21.81 -39.21
C GLU A 342 -32.45 20.67 -38.97
N GLU A 343 -33.58 20.83 -38.25
CA GLU A 343 -34.13 21.96 -37.47
C GLU A 343 -35.29 21.49 -36.54
N THR A 344 -35.63 22.23 -35.46
CA THR A 344 -36.95 22.23 -34.73
C THR A 344 -37.43 20.90 -34.08
N GLU A 345 -38.52 20.80 -33.26
CA GLU A 345 -39.64 21.70 -32.89
C GLU A 345 -39.88 21.78 -31.35
N GLU A 346 -40.64 22.79 -30.92
CA GLU A 346 -41.28 22.88 -29.59
C GLU A 346 -42.62 22.13 -29.56
N THR A 347 -43.13 21.73 -28.38
CA THR A 347 -44.52 22.07 -27.98
C THR A 347 -44.87 21.73 -26.51
N LYS A 348 -45.34 22.76 -25.79
CA LYS A 348 -46.56 22.84 -24.94
C LYS A 348 -46.88 21.70 -23.96
N GLU A 349 -46.89 21.98 -22.65
CA GLU A 349 -47.98 22.67 -21.90
C GLU A 349 -49.29 21.88 -21.81
N THR A 350 -49.63 21.48 -20.58
CA THR A 350 -51.00 21.48 -20.05
C THR A 350 -50.97 21.69 -18.53
N GLU A 351 -51.66 22.72 -18.06
CA GLU A 351 -52.03 22.90 -16.65
C GLU A 351 -53.39 22.24 -16.38
N GLU A 352 -53.60 21.75 -15.15
CA GLU A 352 -54.87 21.65 -14.37
C GLU A 352 -54.48 20.93 -13.06
N THR A 353 -54.50 21.55 -11.87
CA THR A 353 -55.67 21.75 -10.96
C THR A 353 -56.54 20.48 -10.82
N ASP A 354 -56.88 19.99 -9.62
CA ASP A 354 -57.41 20.81 -8.51
C ASP A 354 -57.38 20.20 -7.09
N GLU A 355 -57.55 21.10 -6.12
CA GLU A 355 -58.11 21.04 -4.75
C GLU A 355 -58.29 19.74 -3.88
N THR A 356 -57.81 19.86 -2.61
CA THR A 356 -58.39 19.36 -1.33
C THR A 356 -58.25 17.85 -0.98
N LYS A 357 -58.21 17.39 0.30
CA LYS A 357 -58.76 17.90 1.58
C LYS A 357 -57.90 17.64 2.82
N GLU A 358 -58.21 18.39 3.89
CA GLU A 358 -57.86 18.12 5.28
C GLU A 358 -58.57 16.86 5.84
N ILE A 359 -57.94 16.15 6.78
CA ILE A 359 -58.59 15.51 7.94
C ILE A 359 -57.62 15.61 9.13
N GLU A 360 -58.08 16.15 10.27
CA GLU A 360 -57.41 16.10 11.59
C GLU A 360 -57.96 14.97 12.47
N GLU A 361 -57.37 14.81 13.67
CA GLU A 361 -57.79 13.93 14.78
C GLU A 361 -57.59 12.41 14.55
N THR A 362 -57.25 11.58 15.56
CA THR A 362 -57.05 11.83 17.00
C THR A 362 -55.88 11.01 17.55
#